data_AF-A0A4Y6RI59-F1
#
_entry.id   AF-A0A4Y6RI59-F1
#
_cell.length_a   1.000
_cell.length_b   1.000
_cell.length_c   1.000
_cell.angle_alpha   90.00
_cell.angle_beta   90.00
_cell.angle_gamma   90.00
#
_symmetry.space_group_name_H-M   'P 1'
#
loop_
_entity.id
_entity.type
_entity.pdbx_description
1 polymer ?
#
loop_
_entity_poly.entity_id
_entity_poly.type
_entity_poly.pdbx_seq_one_letter_code
_entity_poly.pdbx_strand_id
1 'polypeptide(L)'
;MQQANFIAIVLALSCSLAGAQTPERMAKLTASNVLWKEATIEGNAMHACQPLKGDTVAILDIKNDPPGSTAEALAHVRVMSGHCRGQMGWIGMARLEALAR
;
A
#
# COMPACT_ATOMS: atom_id res chain seq x y z
N MET A 1 13.18 -55.20 -35.80
CA MET A 1 13.08 -53.86 -36.43
C MET A 1 12.01 -53.07 -35.69
N GLN A 2 12.31 -51.80 -35.41
CA GLN A 2 11.46 -50.72 -34.88
C GLN A 2 10.94 -50.79 -33.43
N GLN A 3 11.78 -50.22 -32.55
CA GLN A 3 11.37 -49.27 -31.51
C GLN A 3 10.43 -48.19 -32.09
N ALA A 4 9.35 -47.87 -31.37
CA ALA A 4 8.71 -46.56 -31.46
C ALA A 4 8.34 -46.12 -30.04
N ASN A 5 9.21 -45.27 -29.52
CA ASN A 5 9.18 -44.60 -28.24
C ASN A 5 8.25 -43.38 -28.37
N PHE A 6 7.15 -43.31 -27.62
CA PHE A 6 6.31 -42.11 -27.56
C PHE A 6 6.19 -41.65 -26.11
N ILE A 7 7.23 -40.96 -25.65
CA ILE A 7 7.21 -40.09 -24.48
C ILE A 7 7.32 -38.65 -25.00
N ALA A 8 6.23 -37.89 -24.86
CA ALA A 8 6.14 -36.43 -24.78
C ALA A 8 4.64 -36.13 -24.93
N ILE A 9 3.93 -35.56 -23.97
CA ILE A 9 3.97 -34.12 -23.67
C ILE A 9 3.50 -33.94 -22.23
N VAL A 10 4.41 -33.52 -21.36
CA VAL A 10 4.10 -32.91 -20.07
C VAL A 10 4.47 -31.44 -20.19
N LEU A 11 3.71 -30.58 -19.51
CA LEU A 11 3.93 -29.14 -19.26
C LEU A 11 3.59 -28.17 -20.40
N ALA A 12 2.46 -27.48 -20.25
CA ALA A 12 2.39 -26.01 -20.25
C ALA A 12 0.95 -25.51 -20.09
N LEU A 13 0.33 -25.76 -18.94
CA LEU A 13 -0.86 -25.00 -18.50
C LEU A 13 -0.65 -24.44 -17.09
N SER A 14 0.57 -24.01 -16.81
CA SER A 14 0.83 -22.99 -15.81
C SER A 14 0.92 -21.64 -16.53
N CYS A 15 -0.16 -21.24 -17.19
CA CYS A 15 -0.36 -19.82 -17.48
C CYS A 15 -0.60 -19.18 -16.13
N SER A 16 0.50 -18.73 -15.53
CA SER A 16 0.54 -17.83 -14.40
C SER A 16 -0.60 -16.83 -14.59
N LEU A 17 -1.56 -16.84 -13.66
CA LEU A 17 -2.27 -15.62 -13.34
C LEU A 17 -1.17 -14.66 -12.88
N ALA A 18 -0.56 -13.96 -13.84
CA ALA A 18 0.04 -12.68 -13.60
C ALA A 18 -1.13 -11.83 -13.13
N GLY A 19 -1.38 -11.89 -11.81
CA GLY A 19 -2.34 -11.02 -11.17
C GLY A 19 -1.98 -9.63 -11.65
N ALA A 20 -2.91 -9.00 -12.35
CA ALA A 20 -2.79 -7.60 -12.73
C ALA A 20 -2.58 -6.86 -11.40
N GLN A 21 -1.32 -6.57 -11.08
CA GLN A 21 -0.98 -5.74 -9.94
C GLN A 21 -1.61 -4.41 -10.30
N THR A 22 -2.75 -4.12 -9.69
CA THR A 22 -3.37 -2.81 -9.77
C THR A 22 -2.26 -1.83 -9.41
N PRO A 23 -1.90 -0.88 -10.31
CA PRO A 23 -0.76 -0.02 -10.08
C PRO A 23 -0.92 0.64 -8.72
N GLU A 24 0.08 0.42 -7.86
CA GLU A 24 0.10 0.88 -6.48
C GLU A 24 -0.17 2.39 -6.49
N ARG A 25 -1.20 2.83 -5.78
CA ARG A 25 -1.57 4.25 -5.76
C ARG A 25 -0.55 4.98 -4.91
N MET A 26 0.42 5.61 -5.56
CA MET A 26 1.50 6.31 -4.88
C MET A 26 1.10 7.74 -4.53
N ALA A 27 1.55 8.21 -3.37
CA ALA A 27 1.40 9.58 -2.93
C ALA A 27 2.68 10.08 -2.23
N LYS A 28 2.76 11.39 -2.07
CA LYS A 28 3.81 12.09 -1.33
C LYS A 28 3.23 12.76 -0.11
N LEU A 29 3.95 12.69 1.00
CA LEU A 29 3.55 13.39 2.23
C LEU A 29 3.77 14.90 2.07
N THR A 30 2.72 15.68 2.28
CA THR A 30 2.77 17.15 2.19
C THR A 30 3.29 17.80 3.48
N ALA A 31 3.31 17.06 4.59
CA ALA A 31 3.84 17.45 5.88
C ALA A 31 4.41 16.23 6.65
N SER A 32 5.34 16.47 7.57
CA SER A 32 5.83 15.41 8.48
C SER A 32 4.72 15.06 9.47
N ASN A 33 4.33 13.79 9.56
CA ASN A 33 3.27 13.35 10.46
C ASN A 33 3.44 11.90 10.88
N VAL A 34 3.00 11.58 12.08
CA VAL A 34 3.01 10.19 12.53
C VAL A 34 1.92 9.42 11.82
N LEU A 35 2.14 8.12 11.66
CA LEU A 35 1.08 7.21 11.27
C LEU A 35 0.31 6.78 12.53
N TRP A 36 -0.99 6.62 12.39
CA TRP A 36 -1.84 6.02 13.42
C TRP A 36 -1.94 4.51 13.24
N LYS A 37 -2.04 3.77 14.34
CA LYS A 37 -2.21 2.31 14.27
C LYS A 37 -3.61 1.91 13.81
N GLU A 38 -4.61 2.73 14.11
CA GLU A 38 -6.01 2.45 13.80
C GLU A 38 -6.64 3.57 12.96
N ALA A 39 -7.72 3.24 12.24
CA ALA A 39 -8.48 4.18 11.40
C ALA A 39 -9.54 4.93 12.22
N THR A 40 -9.10 5.67 13.24
CA THR A 40 -9.89 6.53 14.14
C THR A 40 -9.10 7.82 14.43
N ILE A 41 -9.68 8.83 15.08
CA ILE A 41 -8.91 9.95 15.66
C ILE A 41 -8.92 9.88 17.19
N GLU A 42 -9.94 9.25 17.78
CA GLU A 42 -10.08 9.10 19.22
C GLU A 42 -9.30 7.90 19.76
N GLY A 43 -8.63 8.07 20.90
CA GLY A 43 -7.90 7.01 21.60
C GLY A 43 -6.69 6.45 20.85
N ASN A 44 -6.25 7.13 19.79
CA ASN A 44 -5.45 6.47 18.77
C ASN A 44 -3.96 6.37 19.12
N ALA A 45 -3.43 5.15 19.10
CA ALA A 45 -2.02 4.89 19.35
C ALA A 45 -1.19 5.26 18.11
N MET A 46 -0.23 6.16 18.29
CA MET A 46 0.69 6.61 17.23
C MET A 46 1.82 5.59 17.03
N HIS A 47 2.30 5.45 15.79
CA HIS A 47 3.56 4.75 15.52
C HIS A 47 4.74 5.55 16.08
N ALA A 48 5.79 4.84 16.49
CA ALA A 48 7.00 5.46 17.00
C ALA A 48 7.80 6.19 15.91
N CYS A 49 7.66 5.77 14.65
CA CYS A 49 8.34 6.39 13.51
C CYS A 49 7.43 7.42 12.83
N GLN A 50 7.97 8.63 12.62
CA GLN A 50 7.29 9.72 11.94
C GLN A 50 7.89 9.96 10.55
N PRO A 51 7.25 9.53 9.44
CA PRO A 51 7.73 9.89 8.11
C PRO A 51 7.73 11.41 7.89
N LEU A 52 8.66 11.89 7.07
CA LEU A 52 8.89 13.31 6.85
C LEU A 52 8.11 13.83 5.63
N LYS A 53 7.92 15.16 5.58
CA LYS A 53 7.45 15.84 4.37
C LYS A 53 8.31 15.42 3.18
N GLY A 54 7.63 14.95 2.14
CA GLY A 54 8.25 14.53 0.90
C GLY A 54 8.59 13.06 0.79
N ASP A 55 8.49 12.29 1.88
CA ASP A 55 8.54 10.83 1.80
C ASP A 55 7.37 10.32 0.95
N THR A 56 7.63 9.26 0.18
CA THR A 56 6.64 8.62 -0.67
C THR A 56 5.97 7.49 0.08
N VAL A 57 4.69 7.30 -0.21
CA VAL A 57 3.87 6.24 0.38
C VAL A 57 3.06 5.55 -0.70
N ALA A 58 2.80 4.27 -0.47
CA ALA A 58 1.81 3.50 -1.20
C ALA A 58 0.49 3.53 -0.43
N ILE A 59 -0.59 3.92 -1.08
CA ILE A 59 -1.94 3.86 -0.53
C ILE A 59 -2.49 2.44 -0.75
N LEU A 60 -2.76 1.77 0.36
CA LEU A 60 -3.24 0.38 0.40
C LEU A 60 -4.77 0.33 0.52
N ASP A 61 -5.35 1.26 1.29
CA ASP A 61 -6.79 1.35 1.51
C ASP A 61 -7.19 2.80 1.82
N ILE A 62 -8.47 3.14 1.61
CA ILE A 62 -9.05 4.44 1.96
C ILE A 62 -10.37 4.20 2.70
N LYS A 63 -10.45 4.72 3.93
CA LYS A 63 -11.67 4.73 4.73
C LYS A 63 -12.28 6.13 4.70
N ASN A 64 -13.45 6.22 4.06
CA ASN A 64 -14.29 7.41 4.14
C ASN A 64 -15.08 7.34 5.46
N ASP A 65 -15.22 8.48 6.14
CA ASP A 65 -15.96 8.62 7.41
C ASP A 65 -15.52 7.70 8.58
N PRO A 66 -14.23 7.70 8.95
CA PRO A 66 -13.79 6.98 10.13
C PRO A 66 -14.40 7.55 11.43
N PRO A 67 -14.68 6.69 12.44
CA PRO A 67 -15.15 7.12 13.74
C PRO A 67 -14.25 8.19 14.36
N GLY A 68 -14.86 9.19 15.00
CA GLY A 68 -14.14 10.29 15.65
C GLY A 68 -13.46 11.29 14.70
N SER A 69 -13.60 11.13 13.37
CA SER A 69 -13.11 12.12 12.40
C SER A 69 -14.18 13.14 12.06
N THR A 70 -13.78 14.40 11.92
CA THR A 70 -14.63 15.50 11.42
C THR A 70 -14.74 15.45 9.90
N ALA A 71 -15.25 14.32 9.36
CA ALA A 71 -15.45 14.09 7.93
C ALA A 71 -14.18 14.04 7.05
N GLU A 72 -13.02 13.70 7.63
CA GLU A 72 -11.77 13.54 6.87
C GLU A 72 -11.49 12.06 6.58
N ALA A 73 -11.40 11.70 5.30
CA ALA A 73 -11.02 10.35 4.89
C ALA A 73 -9.58 10.01 5.33
N LEU A 74 -9.36 8.76 5.75
CA LEU A 74 -8.04 8.26 6.12
C LEU A 74 -7.53 7.24 5.10
N ALA A 75 -6.26 7.34 4.73
CA ALA A 75 -5.56 6.32 3.96
C ALA A 75 -4.76 5.42 4.87
N HIS A 76 -4.87 4.11 4.65
CA HIS A 76 -3.89 3.16 5.13
C HIS A 76 -2.74 3.14 4.14
N VAL A 77 -1.53 3.40 4.63
CA VAL A 77 -0.36 3.55 3.77
C VAL A 77 0.79 2.67 4.21
N ARG A 78 1.66 2.33 3.26
CA ARG A 78 3.03 1.85 3.52
C ARG A 78 4.02 2.94 3.10
N VAL A 79 4.98 3.26 3.97
CA VAL A 79 6.06 4.20 3.67
C VAL A 79 7.07 3.56 2.73
N MET A 80 7.35 4.20 1.61
CA MET A 80 8.18 3.66 0.52
C MET A 80 9.58 4.30 0.46
N SER A 81 9.77 5.48 1.04
CA SER A 81 11.06 6.17 1.11
C SER A 81 11.36 6.75 2.50
N GLY A 82 12.52 7.38 2.66
CA GLY A 82 12.92 7.99 3.94
C GLY A 82 13.31 6.98 5.02
N HIS A 83 13.37 7.47 6.26
CA HIS A 83 13.85 6.72 7.42
C HIS A 83 12.80 5.79 8.02
N CYS A 84 11.52 6.03 7.76
CA CYS A 84 10.41 5.15 8.18
C CYS A 84 10.02 4.12 7.13
N ARG A 85 10.88 3.84 6.15
CA ARG A 85 10.57 2.90 5.04
C ARG A 85 10.10 1.55 5.57
N GLY A 86 9.03 1.03 4.97
CA GLY A 86 8.39 -0.24 5.31
C GLY A 86 7.36 -0.14 6.45
N GLN A 87 7.33 0.97 7.19
CA GLN A 87 6.30 1.21 8.19
C GLN A 87 4.92 1.35 7.53
N MET A 88 3.89 0.91 8.24
CA MET A 88 2.51 0.96 7.80
C MET A 88 1.64 1.61 8.87
N GLY A 89 0.57 2.28 8.44
CA GLY A 89 -0.39 2.88 9.35
C GLY A 89 -1.30 3.88 8.64
N TRP A 90 -2.17 4.52 9.41
CA TRP A 90 -3.22 5.40 8.90
C TRP A 90 -2.80 6.86 8.95
N ILE A 91 -3.21 7.63 7.95
CA ILE A 91 -2.99 9.07 7.87
C ILE A 91 -4.16 9.76 7.17
N GLY A 92 -4.46 11.00 7.54
CA GLY A 92 -5.45 11.82 6.84
C GLY A 92 -5.10 12.04 5.37
N MET A 93 -6.07 11.82 4.48
CA MET A 93 -5.93 12.00 3.03
C MET A 93 -5.50 13.42 2.66
N ALA A 94 -5.91 14.44 3.42
CA ALA A 94 -5.50 15.83 3.21
C ALA A 94 -3.97 16.05 3.31
N ARG A 95 -3.23 15.10 3.88
CA ARG A 95 -1.76 15.14 4.02
C ARG A 95 -1.03 14.45 2.87
N LEU A 96 -1.76 13.93 1.89
CA LEU A 96 -1.24 13.19 0.76
C LEU A 96 -1.46 13.96 -0.54
N GLU A 97 -0.40 14.10 -1.31
CA GLU A 97 -0.43 14.58 -2.69
C GLU A 97 -0.25 13.38 -3.62
N ALA A 98 -1.25 13.09 -4.45
CA ALA A 98 -1.18 11.98 -5.40
C ALA A 98 -0.03 12.21 -6.38
N LEU A 99 0.82 11.20 -6.56
CA LEU A 99 1.81 11.21 -7.63
C LEU A 99 1.09 10.82 -8.92
N ALA A 100 1.14 11.68 -9.93
CA ALA A 100 0.60 11.37 -11.25
C ALA A 100 1.23 10.07 -11.77
N ARG A 101 0.40 9.24 -12.42
CA ARG A 101 0.85 8.00 -13.06
C ARG A 101 1.74 8.29 -14.26
#